data_AF-A0A1C5XBB9-F1
#
_entry.id   AF-A0A1C5XBB9-F1
#
_cell.length_a   1.000
_cell.length_b   1.000
_cell.length_c   1.000
_cell.angle_alpha   90.00
_cell.angle_beta   90.00
_cell.angle_gamma   90.00
#
_symmetry.space_group_name_H-M   'P 1'
#
loop_
_entity.id
_entity.type
_entity.pdbx_description
1 polymer ?
#
loop_
_entity_poly.entity_id
_entity_poly.type
_entity_poly.pdbx_seq_one_letter_code
_entity_poly.pdbx_strand_id
1 'polypeptide(L)'
;MGSLILCHKKKAKHPYEISRIHTRISTLEELCYYLCNNLYLIDYTIMNEQLCRWIADELEMQDLAVKLVELIRNHGSVEKFVVLVLHESRIYTPGEMAHIQNVLEKLKNQKEVERQKYKADKLMESGELESAILVYMSIVNGEKDDSVDKRFYGRVSACLAGAYGRAFLYEESARMYEKAYKICEDNKMLEGYLYASSRYMPQDEYQKMVMGNEILLEIDNKLTEKIEKVRENINIEPSKELFEEWKKEYRRA
;
A
#
# COMPACT_ATOMS: atom_id res chain seq x y z
N MET A 1 -21.31 14.41 -1.70
CA MET A 1 -21.95 15.17 -2.79
C MET A 1 -21.47 14.57 -4.10
N GLY A 2 -22.33 13.87 -4.85
CA GLY A 2 -21.94 13.24 -6.11
C GLY A 2 -21.85 14.28 -7.21
N SER A 3 -20.64 14.60 -7.66
CA SER A 3 -20.41 15.34 -8.90
C SER A 3 -20.65 14.41 -10.09
N LEU A 4 -21.37 14.89 -11.10
CA LEU A 4 -21.50 14.18 -12.36
C LEU A 4 -20.19 14.32 -13.15
N ILE A 5 -19.51 13.19 -13.40
CA ILE A 5 -18.33 13.14 -14.28
C ILE A 5 -18.81 12.89 -15.70
N LEU A 6 -18.60 13.86 -16.59
CA LEU A 6 -18.92 13.71 -18.01
C LEU A 6 -17.83 12.87 -18.68
N CYS A 7 -18.14 11.61 -19.00
CA CYS A 7 -17.21 10.72 -19.70
C CYS A 7 -17.15 11.05 -21.20
N HIS A 8 -16.02 10.73 -21.83
CA HIS A 8 -15.86 10.80 -23.27
C HIS A 8 -16.75 9.77 -23.96
N LYS A 9 -17.38 10.15 -25.07
CA LYS A 9 -18.28 9.27 -25.82
C LYS A 9 -17.54 8.18 -26.60
N LYS A 10 -16.23 8.37 -26.85
CA LYS A 10 -15.44 7.50 -27.71
C LYS A 10 -14.87 6.32 -26.91
N LYS A 11 -15.15 5.12 -27.40
CA LYS A 11 -14.54 3.88 -26.95
C LYS A 11 -13.73 3.29 -28.10
N ALA A 12 -12.51 2.83 -27.80
CA ALA A 12 -11.63 2.18 -28.75
C ALA A 12 -12.28 0.93 -29.33
N LYS A 13 -12.10 0.70 -30.63
CA LYS A 13 -12.44 -0.56 -31.30
C LYS A 13 -11.39 -1.62 -30.97
N HIS A 14 -10.13 -1.20 -30.89
CA HIS A 14 -9.01 -2.04 -30.47
C HIS A 14 -8.49 -1.56 -29.12
N PRO A 15 -8.79 -2.28 -28.02
CA PRO A 15 -8.28 -1.92 -26.70
C PRO A 15 -6.75 -1.95 -26.65
N TYR A 16 -6.17 -1.04 -25.87
CA TYR A 16 -4.75 -1.04 -25.56
C TYR A 16 -4.47 -2.01 -24.40
N GLU A 17 -3.46 -2.86 -24.53
CA GLU A 17 -3.04 -3.78 -23.48
C GLU A 17 -1.87 -3.21 -22.68
N ILE A 18 -2.06 -3.05 -21.38
CA ILE A 18 -1.00 -2.70 -20.44
C ILE A 18 -0.22 -3.98 -20.12
N SER A 19 0.91 -4.15 -20.79
CA SER A 19 1.67 -5.41 -20.80
C SER A 19 2.05 -5.91 -19.40
N ARG A 20 2.30 -5.01 -18.45
CA ARG A 20 2.77 -5.37 -17.10
C ARG A 20 1.72 -6.10 -16.25
N ILE A 21 0.44 -5.82 -16.49
CA ILE A 21 -0.67 -6.41 -15.73
C ILE A 21 -1.69 -7.15 -16.60
N HIS A 22 -1.42 -7.27 -17.91
CA HIS A 22 -2.29 -7.89 -18.90
C HIS A 22 -3.74 -7.36 -18.89
N THR A 23 -3.90 -6.08 -18.56
CA THR A 23 -5.20 -5.42 -18.52
C THR A 23 -5.42 -4.63 -19.80
N ARG A 24 -6.60 -4.80 -20.39
CA ARG A 24 -7.01 -4.06 -21.59
C ARG A 24 -7.85 -2.84 -21.20
N ILE A 25 -7.49 -1.70 -21.76
CA ILE A 25 -8.21 -0.43 -21.61
C ILE A 25 -8.75 0.00 -22.98
N SER A 26 -9.95 0.56 -22.97
CA SER A 26 -10.73 0.93 -24.15
C SER A 26 -11.16 2.40 -24.12
N THR A 27 -11.08 3.09 -22.98
CA THR A 27 -11.43 4.51 -22.86
C THR A 27 -10.31 5.31 -22.20
N LEU A 28 -10.39 6.64 -22.34
CA LEU A 28 -9.50 7.54 -21.62
C LEU A 28 -9.71 7.43 -20.10
N GLU A 29 -10.95 7.27 -19.65
CA GLU A 29 -11.28 7.14 -18.22
C GLU A 29 -10.67 5.87 -17.62
N GLU A 30 -10.66 4.76 -18.35
CA GLU A 30 -10.00 3.52 -17.92
C GLU A 30 -8.47 3.71 -17.82
N LEU A 31 -7.88 4.47 -18.75
CA LEU A 31 -6.47 4.87 -18.66
C LEU A 31 -6.23 5.72 -17.40
N CYS A 32 -7.04 6.75 -17.17
CA CYS A 32 -6.92 7.62 -16.00
C CYS A 32 -7.09 6.85 -14.68
N TYR A 33 -8.07 5.93 -14.62
CA TYR A 33 -8.28 5.05 -13.49
C TYR A 33 -7.06 4.18 -13.22
N TYR A 34 -6.49 3.56 -14.28
CA TYR A 34 -5.27 2.78 -14.16
C TYR A 34 -4.11 3.62 -13.61
N LEU A 35 -3.88 4.82 -14.17
CA LEU A 35 -2.79 5.70 -13.77
C LEU A 35 -2.92 6.14 -12.31
N CYS A 36 -4.11 6.54 -11.88
CA CYS A 36 -4.33 6.98 -10.50
C CYS A 36 -4.20 5.84 -9.48
N ASN A 37 -4.72 4.64 -9.77
CA ASN A 37 -4.63 3.51 -8.85
C ASN A 37 -3.25 2.86 -8.79
N ASN A 38 -2.44 3.06 -9.84
CA ASN A 38 -1.09 2.52 -9.93
C ASN A 38 -0.02 3.59 -9.87
N LEU A 39 -0.32 4.80 -9.36
CA LEU A 39 0.60 5.93 -9.31
C LEU A 39 1.98 5.56 -8.71
N TYR A 40 1.98 4.68 -7.72
CA TYR A 40 3.19 4.14 -7.06
C TYR A 40 4.01 3.18 -7.92
N LEU A 41 3.40 2.55 -8.90
CA LEU A 41 4.00 1.55 -9.79
C LEU A 41 4.29 2.12 -11.19
N ILE A 42 3.90 3.37 -11.47
CA ILE A 42 4.18 4.00 -12.74
C ILE A 42 5.70 4.20 -12.88
N ASP A 43 6.23 3.67 -13.98
CA ASP A 43 7.60 3.86 -14.43
C ASP A 43 7.63 4.33 -15.90
N TYR A 44 8.82 4.36 -16.49
CA TYR A 44 9.00 4.81 -17.87
C TYR A 44 8.30 3.91 -18.91
N THR A 45 7.84 2.71 -18.56
CA THR A 45 7.20 1.79 -19.51
C THR A 45 5.83 2.29 -19.98
N ILE A 46 5.11 3.06 -19.15
CA ILE A 46 3.83 3.67 -19.56
C ILE A 46 4.03 4.83 -20.52
N MET A 47 5.19 5.47 -20.50
CA MET A 47 5.55 6.61 -21.33
C MET A 47 6.13 6.11 -22.66
N ASN A 48 5.27 5.74 -23.60
CA ASN A 48 5.67 5.19 -24.89
C ASN A 48 4.84 5.75 -26.06
N GLU A 49 5.42 5.73 -27.27
CA GLU A 49 4.75 6.22 -28.47
C GLU A 49 3.54 5.37 -28.88
N GLN A 50 3.52 4.07 -28.56
CA GLN A 50 2.42 3.19 -28.93
C GLN A 50 1.12 3.60 -28.22
N LEU A 51 1.20 3.95 -26.93
CA LEU A 51 0.08 4.51 -26.18
C LEU A 51 -0.38 5.84 -26.78
N CYS A 52 0.55 6.72 -27.18
CA CYS A 52 0.21 7.99 -27.81
C CYS A 52 -0.53 7.80 -29.14
N ARG A 53 -0.09 6.86 -29.98
CA ARG A 53 -0.76 6.52 -31.24
C ARG A 53 -2.16 5.94 -30.98
N TRP A 54 -2.31 5.07 -29.99
CA TRP A 54 -3.62 4.56 -29.59
C TRP A 54 -4.57 5.68 -29.15
N ILE A 55 -4.09 6.65 -28.37
CA ILE A 55 -4.87 7.84 -27.97
C ILE A 55 -5.30 8.66 -29.20
N ALA A 56 -4.43 8.81 -30.20
CA ALA A 56 -4.78 9.51 -31.43
C ALA A 56 -5.82 8.73 -32.27
N ASP A 57 -5.53 7.47 -32.58
CA ASP A 57 -6.24 6.71 -33.61
C ASP A 57 -7.55 6.10 -33.10
N GLU A 58 -7.54 5.54 -31.90
CA GLU A 58 -8.69 4.81 -31.34
C GLU A 58 -9.60 5.72 -30.51
N LEU A 59 -9.04 6.71 -29.81
CA LEU A 59 -9.81 7.66 -28.99
C LEU A 59 -10.09 9.00 -29.70
N GLU A 60 -9.51 9.25 -30.89
CA GLU A 60 -9.68 10.50 -31.65
C GLU A 60 -9.24 11.74 -30.85
N MET A 61 -8.15 11.61 -30.10
CA MET A 61 -7.57 12.67 -29.26
C MET A 61 -6.19 13.13 -29.76
N GLN A 62 -6.15 13.66 -30.97
CA GLN A 62 -4.94 14.07 -31.70
C GLN A 62 -4.16 15.14 -30.95
N ASP A 63 -4.85 16.15 -30.40
CA ASP A 63 -4.20 17.23 -29.66
C ASP A 63 -3.46 16.72 -28.42
N LEU A 64 -4.05 15.78 -27.68
CA LEU A 64 -3.39 15.14 -26.53
C LEU A 64 -2.21 14.30 -27.00
N ALA A 65 -2.38 13.49 -28.04
CA ALA A 65 -1.31 12.63 -28.55
C ALA A 65 -0.10 13.43 -29.03
N VAL A 66 -0.30 14.56 -29.73
CA VAL A 66 0.80 15.45 -30.17
C VAL A 66 1.57 15.97 -28.96
N LYS A 67 0.88 16.50 -27.95
CA LYS A 67 1.53 17.00 -26.72
C LYS A 67 2.32 15.90 -26.00
N LEU A 68 1.79 14.68 -25.94
CA LEU A 68 2.47 13.54 -25.32
C LEU A 68 3.73 13.11 -26.11
N VAL A 69 3.65 13.05 -27.43
CA VAL A 69 4.80 12.72 -28.29
C VAL A 69 5.89 13.78 -28.19
N GLU A 70 5.53 15.06 -28.20
CA GLU A 70 6.48 16.16 -27.97
C GLU A 70 7.14 16.05 -26.61
N LEU A 71 6.37 15.69 -25.58
CA LEU A 71 6.90 15.48 -24.24
C LEU A 71 7.92 14.34 -24.19
N ILE A 72 7.66 13.22 -24.87
CA ILE A 72 8.61 12.10 -24.98
C ILE A 72 9.89 12.54 -25.72
N ARG A 73 9.74 13.22 -26.86
CA ARG A 73 10.88 13.68 -27.69
C ARG A 73 11.78 14.68 -26.95
N ASN A 74 11.20 15.50 -26.10
CA ASN A 74 11.92 16.47 -25.28
C ASN A 74 12.47 15.89 -23.97
N HIS A 75 12.53 14.55 -23.83
CA HIS A 75 12.96 13.85 -22.63
C HIS A 75 12.21 14.30 -21.37
N GLY A 76 10.89 14.51 -21.52
CA GLY A 76 9.99 14.81 -20.43
C GLY A 76 9.96 13.68 -19.40
N SER A 77 9.59 14.04 -18.17
CA SER A 77 9.50 13.06 -17.08
C SER A 77 8.16 12.33 -17.11
N VAL A 78 8.15 11.11 -16.58
CA VAL A 78 6.94 10.27 -16.52
C VAL A 78 5.84 10.97 -15.72
N GLU A 79 6.19 11.73 -14.68
CA GLU A 79 5.23 12.51 -13.90
C GLU A 79 4.51 13.54 -14.77
N LYS A 80 5.24 14.27 -15.62
CA LYS A 80 4.63 15.24 -16.53
C LYS A 80 3.74 14.56 -17.56
N PHE A 81 4.13 13.38 -18.05
CA PHE A 81 3.32 12.58 -18.95
C PHE A 81 1.99 12.19 -18.31
N VAL A 82 2.02 11.63 -17.09
CA VAL A 82 0.82 11.25 -16.34
C VAL A 82 -0.07 12.45 -16.06
N VAL A 83 0.50 13.54 -15.56
CA VAL A 83 -0.24 14.78 -15.27
C VAL A 83 -0.92 15.33 -16.52
N LEU A 84 -0.27 15.29 -17.68
CA LEU A 84 -0.84 15.75 -18.94
C LEU A 84 -2.06 14.90 -19.36
N VAL A 85 -1.96 13.57 -19.27
CA VAL A 85 -3.11 12.67 -19.56
C VAL A 85 -4.28 12.96 -18.63
N LEU A 86 -4.03 13.04 -17.32
CA LEU A 86 -5.07 13.28 -16.32
C LEU A 86 -5.69 14.68 -16.47
N HIS A 87 -4.88 15.70 -16.77
CA HIS A 87 -5.36 17.05 -16.99
C HIS A 87 -6.27 17.14 -18.23
N GLU A 88 -5.86 16.55 -19.36
CA GLU A 88 -6.65 16.59 -20.60
C GLU A 88 -7.92 15.74 -20.54
N SER A 89 -7.99 14.76 -19.62
CA SER A 89 -9.22 14.01 -19.37
C SER A 89 -10.35 14.84 -18.75
N ARG A 90 -10.02 15.94 -18.06
CA ARG A 90 -10.99 16.84 -17.40
C ARG A 90 -11.95 16.15 -16.41
N ILE A 91 -11.60 14.97 -15.90
CA ILE A 91 -12.42 14.23 -14.91
C ILE A 91 -12.00 14.53 -13.45
N TYR A 92 -10.86 15.18 -13.24
CA TYR A 92 -10.32 15.50 -11.92
C TYR A 92 -10.49 16.98 -11.58
N THR A 93 -10.82 17.26 -10.32
CA THR A 93 -10.84 18.61 -9.77
C THR A 93 -9.42 19.17 -9.60
N PRO A 94 -9.26 20.51 -9.50
CA PRO A 94 -7.95 21.11 -9.21
C PRO A 94 -7.31 20.60 -7.92
N GLY A 95 -8.12 20.28 -6.89
CA GLY A 95 -7.64 19.72 -5.62
C GLY A 95 -7.09 18.30 -5.78
N GLU A 96 -7.78 17.45 -6.53
CA GLU A 96 -7.31 16.09 -6.84
C GLU A 96 -6.04 16.13 -7.68
N MET A 97 -5.97 17.01 -8.69
CA MET A 97 -4.77 17.19 -9.51
C MET A 97 -3.57 17.63 -8.67
N ALA A 98 -3.75 18.57 -7.74
CA ALA A 98 -2.70 18.99 -6.81
C ALA A 98 -2.24 17.84 -5.90
N HIS A 99 -3.18 17.02 -5.41
CA HIS A 99 -2.85 15.82 -4.63
C HIS A 99 -2.01 14.83 -5.43
N ILE A 100 -2.41 14.53 -6.67
CA ILE A 100 -1.70 13.59 -7.56
C ILE A 100 -0.28 14.08 -7.86
N GLN A 101 -0.11 15.38 -8.16
CA GLN A 101 1.21 15.97 -8.37
C GLN A 101 2.11 15.84 -7.12
N ASN A 102 1.58 16.15 -5.94
CA ASN A 102 2.32 16.01 -4.68
C ASN A 102 2.76 14.56 -4.41
N VAL A 103 1.95 13.57 -4.78
CA VAL A 103 2.32 12.16 -4.66
C VAL A 103 3.43 11.81 -5.66
N LEU A 104 3.28 12.20 -6.93
CA LEU A 104 4.30 11.95 -7.96
C LEU A 104 5.66 12.55 -7.60
N GLU A 105 5.70 13.76 -7.06
CA GLU A 105 6.95 14.40 -6.61
C GLU A 105 7.66 13.59 -5.51
N LYS A 106 6.91 13.01 -4.57
CA LYS A 106 7.48 12.17 -3.51
C LYS A 106 8.06 10.86 -4.05
N LEU A 107 7.52 10.34 -5.16
CA LEU A 107 7.92 9.06 -5.74
C LEU A 107 9.13 9.17 -6.68
N LYS A 108 9.41 10.36 -7.23
CA LYS A 108 10.41 10.60 -8.27
C LYS A 108 11.78 10.00 -7.99
N ASN A 109 12.24 10.09 -6.74
CA ASN A 109 13.57 9.61 -6.32
C ASN A 109 13.53 8.32 -5.49
N GLN A 110 12.36 7.67 -5.41
CA GLN A 110 12.19 6.43 -4.66
C GLN A 110 12.41 5.21 -5.56
N LYS A 111 13.08 4.21 -5.01
CA LYS A 111 13.24 2.90 -5.64
C LYS A 111 11.93 2.15 -5.68
N GLU A 112 11.81 1.19 -6.58
CA GLU A 112 10.58 0.44 -6.78
C GLU A 112 10.06 -0.19 -5.47
N VAL A 113 10.94 -0.81 -4.68
CA VAL A 113 10.57 -1.39 -3.38
C VAL A 113 10.07 -0.35 -2.38
N GLU A 114 10.62 0.87 -2.41
CA GLU A 114 10.18 1.97 -1.54
C GLU A 114 8.80 2.49 -1.96
N ARG A 115 8.54 2.57 -3.28
CA ARG A 115 7.23 2.96 -3.80
C ARG A 115 6.16 1.91 -3.49
N GLN A 116 6.50 0.63 -3.61
CA GLN A 116 5.61 -0.47 -3.21
C GLN A 116 5.28 -0.40 -1.71
N LYS A 117 6.28 -0.15 -0.85
CA LYS A 117 6.04 0.06 0.58
C LYS A 117 5.11 1.26 0.81
N TYR A 118 5.35 2.37 0.13
CA TYR A 118 4.50 3.55 0.24
C TYR A 118 3.04 3.25 -0.16
N LYS A 119 2.82 2.49 -1.24
CA LYS A 119 1.49 1.99 -1.61
C LYS A 119 0.86 1.19 -0.48
N ALA A 120 1.59 0.24 0.10
CA ALA A 120 1.11 -0.59 1.20
C ALA A 120 0.79 0.23 2.45
N ASP A 121 1.61 1.22 2.80
CA ASP A 121 1.36 2.15 3.91
C ASP A 121 0.04 2.92 3.67
N LYS A 122 -0.23 3.37 2.44
CA LYS A 122 -1.47 4.09 2.10
C LYS A 122 -2.71 3.22 2.13
N LEU A 123 -2.63 1.99 1.64
CA LEU A 123 -3.70 1.00 1.78
C LEU A 123 -3.98 0.69 3.27
N MET A 124 -2.94 0.64 4.09
CA MET A 124 -3.05 0.40 5.53
C MET A 124 -3.71 1.59 6.27
N GLU A 125 -3.45 2.82 5.83
CA GLU A 125 -4.08 4.05 6.32
C GLU A 125 -5.55 4.17 5.88
N SER A 126 -5.90 3.73 4.66
CA SER A 126 -7.28 3.76 4.15
C SER A 126 -8.18 2.66 4.74
N GLY A 127 -7.58 1.63 5.36
CA GLY A 127 -8.29 0.49 5.93
C GLY A 127 -8.41 -0.71 4.99
N GLU A 128 -7.83 -0.63 3.79
CA GLU A 128 -7.76 -1.73 2.81
C GLU A 128 -6.70 -2.77 3.22
N LEU A 129 -6.99 -3.45 4.32
CA LEU A 129 -6.09 -4.36 5.04
C LEU A 129 -5.55 -5.50 4.17
N GLU A 130 -6.42 -6.20 3.44
CA GLU A 130 -6.03 -7.35 2.62
C GLU A 130 -5.07 -6.92 1.49
N SER A 131 -5.43 -5.85 0.77
CA SER A 131 -4.58 -5.25 -0.26
C SER A 131 -3.22 -4.83 0.29
N ALA A 132 -3.18 -4.20 1.47
CA ALA A 132 -1.94 -3.80 2.12
C ALA A 132 -1.05 -5.03 2.45
N ILE A 133 -1.64 -6.07 3.03
CA ILE A 133 -0.96 -7.33 3.36
C ILE A 133 -0.32 -7.94 2.10
N LEU A 134 -1.07 -8.04 0.99
CA LEU A 134 -0.56 -8.62 -0.25
C LEU A 134 0.65 -7.86 -0.80
N VAL A 135 0.62 -6.52 -0.77
CA VAL A 135 1.75 -5.70 -1.23
C VAL A 135 2.95 -5.81 -0.28
N TYR A 136 2.74 -5.83 1.04
CA TYR A 136 3.86 -6.07 1.96
C TYR A 136 4.47 -7.46 1.77
N MET A 137 3.65 -8.49 1.58
CA MET A 137 4.11 -9.85 1.32
C MET A 137 4.94 -9.94 0.03
N SER A 138 4.55 -9.24 -1.03
CA SER A 138 5.32 -9.23 -2.29
C SER A 138 6.71 -8.61 -2.10
N ILE A 139 6.84 -7.58 -1.26
CA ILE A 139 8.14 -6.98 -0.92
C ILE A 139 8.98 -7.91 -0.04
N VAL A 140 8.37 -8.53 0.99
CA VAL A 140 9.09 -9.36 1.97
C VAL A 140 9.55 -10.71 1.40
N ASN A 141 8.77 -11.27 0.47
CA ASN A 141 9.02 -12.58 -0.15
C ASN A 141 9.63 -12.48 -1.55
N GLY A 142 9.68 -11.28 -2.13
CA GLY A 142 10.28 -11.01 -3.43
C GLY A 142 11.81 -10.98 -3.40
N GLU A 143 12.40 -10.74 -4.58
CA GLU A 143 13.83 -10.53 -4.71
C GLU A 143 14.27 -9.25 -3.98
N LYS A 144 15.39 -9.33 -3.26
CA LYS A 144 15.92 -8.18 -2.55
C LYS A 144 16.66 -7.27 -3.52
N ASP A 145 16.24 -6.03 -3.56
CA ASP A 145 17.03 -4.91 -4.09
C ASP A 145 18.18 -4.61 -3.11
N ASP A 146 19.41 -4.94 -3.51
CA ASP A 146 20.64 -4.70 -2.74
C ASP A 146 21.03 -3.22 -2.64
N SER A 147 20.39 -2.36 -3.43
CA SER A 147 20.66 -0.93 -3.36
C SER A 147 20.00 -0.27 -2.15
N VAL A 148 18.98 -0.88 -1.52
CA VAL A 148 18.36 -0.37 -0.28
C VAL A 148 19.01 -0.98 0.97
N ASP A 149 18.98 -0.21 2.07
CA ASP A 149 19.44 -0.68 3.38
C ASP A 149 18.67 -1.94 3.81
N LYS A 150 19.36 -2.96 4.32
CA LYS A 150 18.72 -4.19 4.84
C LYS A 150 17.68 -3.90 5.92
N ARG A 151 17.85 -2.85 6.72
CA ARG A 151 16.84 -2.42 7.72
C ARG A 151 15.53 -1.97 7.09
N PHE A 152 15.52 -1.59 5.81
CA PHE A 152 14.29 -1.36 5.06
C PHE A 152 13.38 -2.59 5.12
N TYR A 153 13.89 -3.78 4.78
CA TYR A 153 13.10 -5.01 4.80
C TYR A 153 12.65 -5.41 6.20
N GLY A 154 13.44 -5.09 7.23
CA GLY A 154 13.02 -5.24 8.62
C GLY A 154 11.84 -4.32 8.96
N ARG A 155 11.87 -3.05 8.54
CA ARG A 155 10.73 -2.12 8.69
C ARG A 155 9.50 -2.58 7.92
N VAL A 156 9.65 -3.07 6.69
CA VAL A 156 8.55 -3.65 5.89
C VAL A 156 7.95 -4.86 6.60
N SER A 157 8.78 -5.74 7.18
CA SER A 157 8.33 -6.90 7.95
C SER A 157 7.54 -6.46 9.21
N ALA A 158 7.95 -5.39 9.88
CA ALA A 158 7.19 -4.83 11.01
C ALA A 158 5.85 -4.22 10.58
N CYS A 159 5.79 -3.56 9.41
CA CYS A 159 4.54 -3.06 8.84
C CYS A 159 3.58 -4.23 8.51
N LEU A 160 4.09 -5.30 7.90
CA LEU A 160 3.33 -6.53 7.65
C LEU A 160 2.82 -7.15 8.96
N ALA A 161 3.65 -7.18 10.00
CA ALA A 161 3.27 -7.66 11.33
C ALA A 161 2.12 -6.82 11.92
N GLY A 162 2.18 -5.50 11.78
CA GLY A 162 1.10 -4.60 12.20
C GLY A 162 -0.20 -4.84 11.42
N ALA A 163 -0.10 -5.09 10.12
CA ALA A 163 -1.25 -5.44 9.28
C ALA A 163 -1.90 -6.76 9.71
N TYR A 164 -1.10 -7.81 9.95
CA TYR A 164 -1.58 -9.07 10.52
C TYR A 164 -2.22 -8.90 11.89
N GLY A 165 -1.64 -8.07 12.77
CA GLY A 165 -2.20 -7.79 14.09
C GLY A 165 -3.58 -7.13 14.01
N ARG A 166 -3.77 -6.18 13.09
CA ARG A 166 -5.08 -5.57 12.81
C ARG A 166 -6.08 -6.54 12.18
N ALA A 167 -5.60 -7.53 11.43
CA ALA A 167 -6.41 -8.63 10.89
C ALA A 167 -6.66 -9.77 11.92
N PHE A 168 -6.24 -9.61 13.17
CA PHE A 168 -6.33 -10.63 14.23
C PHE A 168 -5.55 -11.93 13.94
N LEU A 169 -4.56 -11.87 13.06
CA LEU A 169 -3.62 -12.95 12.73
C LEU A 169 -2.37 -12.85 13.61
N TYR A 170 -2.55 -13.15 14.89
CA TYR A 170 -1.56 -12.82 15.93
C TYR A 170 -0.31 -13.69 15.87
N GLU A 171 -0.41 -14.96 15.49
CA GLU A 171 0.75 -15.84 15.36
C GLU A 171 1.67 -15.35 14.22
N GLU A 172 1.08 -15.01 13.09
CA GLU A 172 1.74 -14.47 11.91
C GLU A 172 2.32 -13.08 12.18
N SER A 173 1.58 -12.25 12.91
CA SER A 173 2.06 -10.96 13.41
C SER A 173 3.32 -11.12 14.27
N ALA A 174 3.30 -12.01 15.25
CA ALA A 174 4.46 -12.25 16.12
C ALA A 174 5.67 -12.73 15.32
N ARG A 175 5.50 -13.69 14.40
CA ARG A 175 6.60 -14.17 13.54
C ARG A 175 7.22 -13.04 12.70
N MET A 176 6.40 -12.14 12.17
CA MET A 176 6.89 -11.02 11.36
C MET A 176 7.58 -9.93 12.20
N TYR A 177 7.10 -9.64 13.41
CA TYR A 177 7.80 -8.75 14.35
C TYR A 177 9.14 -9.33 14.81
N GLU A 178 9.20 -10.64 15.07
CA GLU A 178 10.46 -11.32 15.42
C GLU A 178 11.47 -11.22 14.27
N LYS A 179 11.03 -11.48 13.02
CA LYS A 179 11.85 -11.31 11.82
C LYS A 179 12.32 -9.85 11.68
N ALA A 180 11.44 -8.88 11.92
CA ALA A 180 11.79 -7.46 11.86
C ALA A 180 12.85 -7.10 12.92
N TYR A 181 12.69 -7.59 14.15
CA TYR A 181 13.64 -7.38 15.23
C TYR A 181 15.03 -7.95 14.90
N LYS A 182 15.10 -9.18 14.37
CA LYS A 182 16.36 -9.81 13.96
C LYS A 182 17.11 -9.02 12.88
N ILE A 183 16.43 -8.21 12.07
CA ILE A 183 17.03 -7.41 10.99
C ILE A 183 17.37 -5.99 11.46
N CYS A 184 16.47 -5.36 12.21
CA CYS A 184 16.59 -3.96 12.62
C CYS A 184 17.36 -3.79 13.93
N GLU A 185 17.33 -4.80 14.80
CA GLU A 185 17.84 -4.76 16.18
C GLU A 185 17.24 -3.58 16.99
N ASP A 186 15.98 -3.23 16.69
CA ASP A 186 15.26 -2.12 17.32
C ASP A 186 14.19 -2.66 18.28
N ASN A 187 14.37 -2.37 19.57
CA ASN A 187 13.47 -2.80 20.64
C ASN A 187 12.02 -2.29 20.47
N LYS A 188 11.78 -1.27 19.64
CA LYS A 188 10.40 -0.84 19.30
C LYS A 188 9.56 -1.96 18.68
N MET A 189 10.19 -2.92 18.01
CA MET A 189 9.49 -4.05 17.40
C MET A 189 9.03 -5.09 18.43
N LEU A 190 9.68 -5.12 19.60
CA LEU A 190 9.37 -6.09 20.66
C LEU A 190 8.03 -5.81 21.33
N GLU A 191 7.58 -4.56 21.38
CA GLU A 191 6.25 -4.23 21.92
C GLU A 191 5.14 -4.90 21.08
N GLY A 192 5.23 -4.80 19.75
CA GLY A 192 4.32 -5.48 18.83
C GLY A 192 4.43 -7.01 18.90
N TYR A 193 5.65 -7.53 19.00
CA TYR A 193 5.90 -8.96 19.18
C TYR A 193 5.25 -9.51 20.45
N LEU A 194 5.45 -8.85 21.59
CA LEU A 194 4.92 -9.28 22.88
C LEU A 194 3.39 -9.18 22.91
N TYR A 195 2.83 -8.08 22.39
CA TYR A 195 1.39 -7.95 22.25
C TYR A 195 0.81 -9.09 21.43
N ALA A 196 1.35 -9.36 20.24
CA ALA A 196 0.87 -10.46 19.40
C ALA A 196 1.02 -11.82 20.12
N SER A 197 2.17 -12.07 20.73
CA SER A 197 2.48 -13.31 21.45
C SER A 197 1.50 -13.59 22.60
N SER A 198 1.20 -12.57 23.41
CA SER A 198 0.21 -12.68 24.50
C SER A 198 -1.20 -13.06 24.04
N ARG A 199 -1.55 -12.84 22.76
CA ARG A 199 -2.88 -13.08 22.20
C ARG A 199 -3.06 -14.47 21.59
N TYR A 200 -1.98 -15.13 21.20
CA TYR A 200 -2.06 -16.46 20.55
C TYR A 200 -1.42 -17.58 21.38
N MET A 201 -0.40 -17.30 22.19
CA MET A 201 0.28 -18.32 22.99
C MET A 201 -0.52 -18.68 24.26
N PRO A 202 -0.36 -19.91 24.78
CA PRO A 202 -0.77 -20.23 26.13
C PRO A 202 -0.07 -19.35 27.16
N GLN A 203 -0.80 -18.95 28.22
CA GLN A 203 -0.30 -18.00 29.22
C GLN A 203 1.00 -18.48 29.89
N ASP A 204 1.11 -19.77 30.23
CA ASP A 204 2.30 -20.32 30.89
C ASP A 204 3.54 -20.28 29.99
N GLU A 205 3.38 -20.49 28.67
CA GLU A 205 4.47 -20.42 27.70
C GLU A 205 4.93 -18.97 27.50
N TYR A 206 3.97 -18.05 27.38
CA TYR A 206 4.25 -16.62 27.27
C TYR A 206 5.02 -16.09 28.49
N GLN A 207 4.56 -16.42 29.70
CA GLN A 207 5.22 -15.98 30.94
C GLN A 207 6.65 -16.52 31.05
N LYS A 208 6.89 -17.79 30.70
CA LYS A 208 8.25 -18.35 30.65
C LYS A 208 9.15 -17.61 29.67
N MET A 209 8.63 -17.24 28.50
CA MET A 209 9.36 -16.49 27.48
C MET A 209 9.76 -15.09 27.98
N VAL A 210 8.81 -14.36 28.58
CA VAL A 210 9.03 -13.00 29.10
C VAL A 210 10.00 -13.01 30.29
N MET A 211 9.80 -13.90 31.26
CA MET A 211 10.67 -14.00 32.44
C MET A 211 12.09 -14.45 32.09
N GLY A 212 12.27 -15.15 30.97
CA GLY A 212 13.57 -15.60 30.49
C GLY A 212 14.47 -14.49 29.92
N ASN A 213 13.97 -13.26 29.77
CA ASN A 213 14.72 -12.14 29.18
C ASN A 213 14.34 -10.80 29.84
N GLU A 214 15.29 -10.16 30.51
CA GLU A 214 15.07 -8.89 31.24
C GLU A 214 14.51 -7.77 30.36
N ILE A 215 14.94 -7.68 29.09
CA ILE A 215 14.45 -6.67 28.15
C ILE A 215 12.98 -6.93 27.82
N LEU A 216 12.60 -8.19 27.61
CA LEU A 216 11.21 -8.55 27.34
C LEU A 216 10.32 -8.24 28.55
N LEU A 217 10.79 -8.55 29.77
CA LEU A 217 10.08 -8.27 31.01
C LEU A 217 9.83 -6.76 31.20
N GLU A 218 10.83 -5.91 30.96
CA GLU A 218 10.65 -4.46 31.07
C GLU A 218 9.59 -3.93 30.09
N ILE A 219 9.62 -4.43 28.84
CA ILE A 219 8.67 -4.01 27.80
C ILE A 219 7.26 -4.56 28.09
N ASP A 220 7.14 -5.80 28.56
CA ASP A 220 5.86 -6.42 28.91
C ASP A 220 5.14 -5.69 30.05
N ASN A 221 5.88 -5.26 31.08
CA ASN A 221 5.33 -4.44 32.16
C ASN A 221 4.73 -3.13 31.61
N LYS A 222 5.49 -2.41 30.76
CA LYS A 222 5.01 -1.18 30.12
C LYS A 222 3.81 -1.42 29.21
N LEU A 223 3.81 -2.54 28.48
CA LEU A 223 2.71 -2.92 27.60
C LEU A 223 1.44 -3.21 28.40
N THR A 224 1.55 -3.94 29.50
CA THR A 224 0.43 -4.27 30.39
C THR A 224 -0.21 -3.00 30.95
N GLU A 225 0.60 -2.05 31.44
CA GLU A 225 0.09 -0.74 31.89
C GLU A 225 -0.66 0.02 30.79
N LYS A 226 -0.15 0.01 29.54
CA LYS A 226 -0.83 0.64 28.41
C LYS A 226 -2.18 -0.03 28.11
N ILE A 227 -2.23 -1.37 28.13
CA ILE A 227 -3.46 -2.13 27.86
C ILE A 227 -4.52 -1.82 28.91
N GLU A 228 -4.16 -1.79 30.19
CA GLU A 228 -5.11 -1.50 31.28
C GLU A 228 -5.67 -0.08 31.15
N LYS A 229 -4.85 0.94 30.84
CA LYS A 229 -5.33 2.30 30.57
C LYS A 229 -6.30 2.39 29.39
N VAL A 230 -6.08 1.59 28.35
CA VAL A 230 -7.02 1.54 27.21
C VAL A 230 -8.33 0.87 27.62
N ARG A 231 -8.26 -0.21 28.42
CA ARG A 231 -9.44 -0.92 28.93
C ARG A 231 -10.35 -0.06 29.80
N GLU A 232 -9.78 0.82 30.63
CA GLU A 232 -10.54 1.78 31.44
C GLU A 232 -11.49 2.67 30.60
N ASN A 233 -11.18 2.86 29.31
CA ASN A 233 -11.99 3.67 28.39
C ASN A 233 -13.00 2.86 27.56
N ILE A 234 -13.07 1.53 27.75
CA ILE A 234 -13.96 0.64 27.01
C ILE A 234 -15.19 0.33 27.87
N ASN A 235 -16.36 0.84 27.46
CA ASN A 235 -17.63 0.64 28.16
C ASN A 235 -18.31 -0.73 27.91
N ILE A 236 -17.71 -1.58 27.08
CA ILE A 236 -18.29 -2.85 26.65
C ILE A 236 -17.23 -3.94 26.79
N GLU A 237 -17.45 -4.89 27.70
CA GLU A 237 -16.69 -6.14 27.73
C GLU A 237 -17.49 -7.23 27.00
N PRO A 238 -17.21 -7.48 25.70
CA PRO A 238 -17.85 -8.57 24.99
C PRO A 238 -17.42 -9.91 25.60
N SER A 239 -18.33 -10.90 25.57
CA SER A 239 -17.94 -12.27 25.90
C SER A 239 -16.87 -12.77 24.92
N LYS A 240 -16.04 -13.73 25.36
CA LYS A 240 -15.00 -14.31 24.49
C LYS A 240 -15.58 -14.86 23.18
N GLU A 241 -16.76 -15.48 23.25
CA GLU A 241 -17.46 -16.06 22.11
C GLU A 241 -17.88 -14.99 21.09
N LEU A 242 -18.52 -13.91 21.56
CA LEU A 242 -18.95 -12.80 20.73
C LEU A 242 -17.76 -12.09 20.07
N PHE A 243 -16.66 -11.94 20.79
CA PHE A 243 -15.45 -11.34 20.25
C PHE A 243 -14.82 -12.18 19.13
N GLU A 244 -14.79 -13.51 19.29
CA GLU A 244 -14.31 -14.41 18.24
C GLU A 244 -15.21 -14.44 17.00
N GLU A 245 -16.52 -14.27 17.18
CA GLU A 245 -17.47 -14.10 16.07
C GLU A 245 -17.18 -12.81 15.29
N TRP A 246 -17.06 -11.68 15.98
CA TRP A 246 -16.74 -10.39 15.33
C TRP A 246 -15.42 -10.40 14.58
N LYS A 247 -14.38 -11.08 15.12
CA LYS A 247 -13.11 -11.25 14.38
C LYS A 247 -13.27 -12.05 13.09
N LYS A 248 -14.18 -13.03 13.07
CA LYS A 248 -14.44 -13.84 11.87
C LYS A 248 -15.22 -13.04 10.84
N GLU A 249 -16.23 -12.28 11.27
CA GLU A 249 -16.99 -11.39 10.39
C GLU A 249 -16.09 -10.30 9.80
N TYR A 250 -15.25 -9.67 10.62
CA TYR A 250 -14.31 -8.65 10.19
C TYR A 250 -13.31 -9.15 9.13
N ARG A 251 -12.91 -10.43 9.19
CA ARG A 251 -12.02 -11.03 8.20
C ARG A 251 -12.73 -11.45 6.90
N ARG A 252 -14.07 -11.51 6.89
CA ARG A 252 -14.87 -11.88 5.72
C ARG A 252 -15.38 -10.67 4.94
N ALA A 253 -15.44 -9.51 5.58
CA ALA A 253 -15.84 -8.23 4.99
C ALA A 253 -14.66 -7.54 4.31
#